data_AF-A0A352XTT6-F1
#
_entry.id   AF-A0A352XTT6-F1
#
_cell.length_a   1.000
_cell.length_b   1.000
_cell.length_c   1.000
_cell.angle_alpha   90.00
_cell.angle_beta   90.00
_cell.angle_gamma   90.00
#
_symmetry.space_group_name_H-M   'P 1'
#
loop_
_entity.id
_entity.type
_entity.pdbx_description
1 polymer ?
#
loop_
_entity_poly.entity_id
_entity_poly.type
_entity_poly.pdbx_seq_one_letter_code
_entity_poly.pdbx_strand_id
1 'polypeptide(L)'
;MMVLDFKLGFSSVIKGKTLIMYRSVSSGTCSNLPGWFSRMILVIGLVCLFMIGTTATSATTYASSASGKPGGNVADPTVRAVDAAEPAVVRIITTLGGHLTVNFSRTSSVTFPQGTGNSYGLQLSGSGTFITAHGDILTADHVINPPHDQALSQYLDDSAAKDVATYINLNAKSGSQVSVDQVDQELKGGQLASTPNYDPATSEVYLNTTYTGPLTAADFSSLPFQIHAAVDHIEKESSFNERDVAIIHVNMNDMASVQLGDSGSVQQQDQLTIIGFPGNGD
;
A
#
# COMPACT_ATOMS: atom_id res chain seq x y z
N MET A 1 -50.03 7.73 -31.59
CA MET A 1 -50.03 6.40 -30.94
C MET A 1 -49.43 6.60 -29.55
N MET A 2 -50.16 6.55 -28.42
CA MET A 2 -51.27 5.64 -28.04
C MET A 2 -50.77 4.18 -28.08
N VAL A 3 -50.83 3.33 -27.05
CA VAL A 3 -51.78 3.12 -25.92
C VAL A 3 -50.92 2.64 -24.69
N LEU A 4 -51.12 2.97 -23.39
CA LEU A 4 -52.09 2.45 -22.37
C LEU A 4 -52.25 0.90 -22.41
N ASP A 5 -52.55 0.09 -21.38
CA ASP A 5 -52.85 0.15 -19.92
C ASP A 5 -52.29 -1.17 -19.29
N PHE A 6 -51.90 -1.39 -18.02
CA PHE A 6 -52.59 -1.34 -16.70
C PHE A 6 -53.57 -2.50 -16.37
N LYS A 7 -53.66 -2.87 -15.06
CA LYS A 7 -54.56 -3.87 -14.38
C LYS A 7 -54.19 -5.36 -14.55
N LEU A 8 -54.48 -6.33 -13.66
CA LEU A 8 -54.96 -6.51 -12.25
C LEU A 8 -54.58 -7.97 -11.83
N GLY A 9 -54.76 -8.54 -10.62
CA GLY A 9 -55.31 -8.11 -9.31
C GLY A 9 -55.93 -9.31 -8.52
N PHE A 10 -56.12 -9.17 -7.19
CA PHE A 10 -56.78 -10.15 -6.27
C PHE A 10 -56.02 -11.49 -5.98
N SER A 11 -56.23 -12.25 -4.88
CA SER A 11 -57.20 -12.15 -3.77
C SER A 11 -56.71 -12.71 -2.42
N SER A 12 -57.49 -12.43 -1.37
CA SER A 12 -57.41 -12.88 0.04
C SER A 12 -57.74 -14.37 0.28
N VAL A 13 -57.21 -14.95 1.38
CA VAL A 13 -57.99 -15.81 2.31
C VAL A 13 -57.55 -15.59 3.77
N ILE A 14 -58.53 -15.44 4.68
CA ILE A 14 -58.38 -15.45 6.15
C ILE A 14 -59.02 -16.74 6.71
N LYS A 15 -58.35 -17.42 7.64
CA LYS A 15 -58.87 -18.40 8.65
C LYS A 15 -57.68 -18.88 9.50
N GLY A 16 -57.79 -19.22 10.79
CA GLY A 16 -58.90 -19.16 11.74
C GLY A 16 -58.41 -19.62 13.14
N LYS A 17 -59.12 -19.25 14.21
CA LYS A 17 -58.78 -19.61 15.61
C LYS A 17 -58.75 -21.12 15.84
N THR A 18 -57.97 -21.59 16.82
CA THR A 18 -58.46 -22.52 17.87
C THR A 18 -57.56 -22.44 19.11
N LEU A 19 -58.19 -22.42 20.28
CA LEU A 19 -57.58 -22.42 21.61
C LEU A 19 -57.88 -23.80 22.21
N ILE A 20 -56.88 -24.59 22.60
CA ILE A 20 -57.11 -25.81 23.41
C ILE A 20 -56.26 -25.72 24.68
N MET A 21 -56.99 -25.65 25.78
CA MET A 21 -56.51 -25.75 27.15
C MET A 21 -56.52 -27.22 27.55
N TYR A 22 -55.40 -27.76 28.06
CA TYR A 22 -55.40 -29.07 28.72
C TYR A 22 -54.84 -28.94 30.13
N ARG A 23 -55.62 -29.37 31.13
CA ARG A 23 -55.26 -29.35 32.55
C ARG A 23 -55.83 -30.59 33.27
N SER A 24 -54.93 -31.46 33.73
CA SER A 24 -55.10 -32.45 34.82
C SER A 24 -53.70 -33.03 35.09
N VAL A 25 -53.05 -32.89 36.26
CA VAL A 25 -53.29 -33.61 37.56
C VAL A 25 -53.07 -35.13 37.36
N SER A 26 -52.17 -35.85 38.07
CA SER A 26 -51.67 -35.72 39.46
C SER A 26 -50.33 -36.44 39.78
N SER A 27 -49.62 -35.93 40.81
CA SER A 27 -48.86 -36.62 41.90
C SER A 27 -47.83 -37.77 41.70
N GLY A 28 -46.65 -37.59 42.33
CA GLY A 28 -45.75 -38.65 42.87
C GLY A 28 -44.56 -39.03 41.97
N THR A 29 -43.34 -39.32 42.44
CA THR A 29 -42.74 -39.35 43.80
C THR A 29 -41.22 -39.11 43.73
N CYS A 30 -40.56 -38.91 44.87
CA CYS A 30 -39.16 -38.49 45.02
C CYS A 30 -38.09 -39.41 44.36
N SER A 31 -37.00 -38.80 43.89
CA SER A 31 -35.66 -39.41 43.97
C SER A 31 -34.61 -38.35 44.34
N ASN A 32 -33.87 -38.60 45.42
CA ASN A 32 -32.82 -37.71 45.90
C ASN A 32 -31.55 -37.93 45.07
N LEU A 33 -31.22 -37.02 44.16
CA LEU A 33 -29.88 -36.94 43.60
C LEU A 33 -28.90 -36.49 44.70
N PRO A 34 -27.79 -37.21 44.95
CA PRO A 34 -26.86 -36.83 46.02
C PRO A 34 -26.29 -35.43 45.76
N GLY A 35 -26.36 -34.54 46.75
CA GLY A 35 -25.86 -33.16 46.63
C GLY A 35 -24.37 -33.04 46.26
N TRP A 36 -23.62 -34.13 46.36
CA TRP A 36 -22.25 -34.27 45.85
C TRP A 36 -22.16 -34.16 44.32
N PHE A 37 -23.11 -34.73 43.55
CA PHE A 37 -23.12 -34.62 42.09
C PHE A 37 -23.37 -33.18 41.63
N SER A 38 -24.32 -32.47 42.27
CA SER A 38 -24.58 -31.05 41.99
C SER A 38 -23.35 -30.17 42.27
N ARG A 39 -22.61 -30.47 43.35
CA ARG A 39 -21.35 -29.77 43.68
C ARG A 39 -20.21 -30.10 42.70
N MET A 40 -20.07 -31.35 42.25
CA MET A 40 -19.07 -31.74 41.26
C MET A 40 -19.32 -31.04 39.91
N ILE A 41 -20.56 -30.98 39.43
CA ILE A 41 -20.92 -30.28 38.18
C ILE A 41 -20.61 -28.78 38.26
N LEU A 42 -20.90 -28.13 39.40
CA LEU A 42 -20.62 -26.71 39.60
C LEU A 42 -19.10 -26.42 39.63
N VAL A 43 -18.31 -27.26 40.30
CA VAL A 43 -16.84 -27.12 40.33
C VAL A 43 -16.23 -27.36 38.95
N ILE A 44 -16.68 -28.38 38.21
CA ILE A 44 -16.22 -28.65 36.83
C ILE A 44 -16.58 -27.47 35.92
N GLY A 45 -17.81 -26.94 36.00
CA GLY A 45 -18.22 -25.76 35.23
C GLY A 45 -17.38 -24.52 35.52
N LEU A 46 -17.02 -24.28 36.79
CA LEU A 46 -16.21 -23.14 37.21
C LEU A 46 -14.73 -23.29 36.79
N VAL A 47 -14.19 -24.52 36.79
CA VAL A 47 -12.85 -24.82 36.25
C VAL A 47 -12.82 -24.68 34.72
N CYS A 48 -13.86 -25.12 34.00
CA CYS A 48 -13.96 -24.89 32.55
C CYS A 48 -14.06 -23.40 32.21
N LEU A 49 -14.80 -22.60 32.98
CA LEU A 49 -14.82 -21.14 32.85
C LEU A 49 -13.46 -20.49 33.09
N PHE A 50 -12.68 -20.99 34.07
CA PHE A 50 -11.32 -20.50 34.32
C PHE A 50 -10.33 -20.85 33.19
N MET A 51 -10.46 -22.04 32.58
CA MET A 51 -9.59 -22.47 31.47
C MET A 51 -9.90 -21.76 30.14
N ILE A 52 -11.10 -21.19 29.99
CA ILE A 52 -11.46 -20.32 28.85
C ILE A 52 -10.97 -18.87 29.09
N GLY A 53 -10.75 -18.47 30.35
CA GLY A 53 -10.29 -17.14 30.72
C GLY A 53 -8.78 -16.86 30.55
N THR A 54 -7.94 -17.89 30.38
CA THR A 54 -6.47 -17.76 30.40
C THR A 54 -5.77 -17.88 29.05
N THR A 55 -6.51 -18.06 27.95
CA THR A 55 -5.97 -18.06 26.57
C THR A 55 -6.34 -16.80 25.76
N ALA A 56 -7.07 -15.85 26.37
CA ALA A 56 -7.58 -14.65 25.71
C ALA A 56 -6.65 -13.40 25.80
N THR A 57 -5.35 -13.58 26.07
CA THR A 57 -4.38 -12.47 26.18
C THR A 57 -3.04 -12.78 25.50
N SER A 58 -3.05 -12.98 24.18
CA SER A 58 -1.89 -12.83 23.27
C SER A 58 -2.35 -12.86 21.81
N ALA A 59 -3.22 -11.92 21.44
CA ALA A 59 -3.62 -11.69 20.04
C ALA A 59 -3.99 -10.21 19.82
N THR A 60 -3.08 -9.30 20.19
CA THR A 60 -3.01 -7.97 19.56
C THR A 60 -2.49 -8.14 18.14
N THR A 61 -3.32 -8.76 17.29
CA THR A 61 -3.16 -8.68 15.85
C THR A 61 -3.46 -7.23 15.48
N TYR A 62 -2.40 -6.42 15.36
CA TYR A 62 -2.47 -5.17 14.63
C TYR A 62 -2.70 -5.51 13.15
N ALA A 63 -3.95 -5.85 12.83
CA ALA A 63 -4.43 -5.76 11.47
C ALA A 63 -4.44 -4.27 11.14
N SER A 64 -3.43 -3.83 10.39
CA SER A 64 -3.40 -2.55 9.68
C SER A 64 -4.45 -2.57 8.55
N SER A 65 -5.71 -2.75 8.95
CA SER A 65 -6.87 -2.62 8.08
C SER A 65 -7.01 -1.14 7.74
N ALA A 66 -6.40 -0.75 6.62
CA ALA A 66 -6.65 0.53 5.96
C ALA A 66 -8.13 0.61 5.55
N SER A 67 -8.99 0.98 6.50
CA SER A 67 -10.45 0.96 6.37
C SER A 67 -10.99 2.21 5.67
N GLY A 68 -10.33 2.64 4.59
CA GLY A 68 -10.89 3.34 3.42
C GLY A 68 -11.67 4.65 3.58
N LYS A 69 -11.95 5.16 4.78
CA LYS A 69 -12.56 6.47 5.04
C LYS A 69 -12.13 7.01 6.41
N PRO A 70 -11.71 8.29 6.51
CA PRO A 70 -11.63 8.96 7.81
C PRO A 70 -13.02 9.08 8.46
N GLY A 71 -13.03 9.29 9.78
CA GLY A 71 -14.27 9.38 10.58
C GLY A 71 -14.61 8.10 11.35
N GLY A 72 -13.62 7.49 11.98
CA GLY A 72 -13.82 6.41 12.96
C GLY A 72 -14.35 6.91 14.31
N ASN A 73 -14.04 6.22 15.40
CA ASN A 73 -14.35 6.73 16.74
C ASN A 73 -13.43 7.91 17.10
N VAL A 74 -13.84 9.14 16.82
CA VAL A 74 -13.05 10.37 17.08
C VAL A 74 -12.69 10.62 18.56
N ALA A 75 -13.27 9.87 19.50
CA ALA A 75 -12.81 9.85 20.89
C ALA A 75 -11.44 9.16 21.05
N ASP A 76 -11.15 8.17 20.19
CA ASP A 76 -9.82 7.56 20.09
C ASP A 76 -8.80 8.61 19.61
N PRO A 77 -7.72 8.87 20.37
CA PRO A 77 -6.70 9.84 19.98
C PRO A 77 -5.95 9.44 18.71
N THR A 78 -5.83 8.14 18.42
CA THR A 78 -5.17 7.60 17.23
C THR A 78 -5.98 7.93 15.98
N VAL A 79 -7.27 7.61 16.00
CA VAL A 79 -8.20 7.89 14.88
C VAL A 79 -8.24 9.39 14.60
N ARG A 80 -8.37 10.21 15.64
CA ARG A 80 -8.40 11.67 15.50
C ARG A 80 -7.09 12.26 14.97
N ALA A 81 -5.94 11.67 15.30
CA ALA A 81 -4.65 12.10 14.75
C ALA A 81 -4.53 11.75 13.26
N VAL A 82 -4.97 10.55 12.86
CA VAL A 82 -5.02 10.14 11.44
C VAL A 82 -6.00 11.02 10.66
N ASP A 83 -7.26 11.13 11.10
CA ASP A 83 -8.30 11.94 10.45
C ASP A 83 -7.86 13.42 10.24
N ALA A 84 -7.02 13.96 11.14
CA ALA A 84 -6.52 15.33 11.07
C ALA A 84 -5.28 15.51 10.15
N ALA A 85 -4.44 14.49 10.02
CA ALA A 85 -3.20 14.55 9.25
C ALA A 85 -3.33 13.95 7.84
N GLU A 86 -4.24 12.99 7.63
CA GLU A 86 -4.47 12.30 6.35
C GLU A 86 -4.66 13.25 5.14
N PRO A 87 -5.33 14.43 5.25
CA PRO A 87 -5.44 15.37 4.13
C PRO A 87 -4.13 16.04 3.70
N ALA A 88 -3.11 16.04 4.57
CA ALA A 88 -1.78 16.59 4.30
C ALA A 88 -0.79 15.53 3.79
N VAL A 89 -1.21 14.27 3.67
CA VAL A 89 -0.37 13.16 3.18
C VAL A 89 -0.53 13.00 1.68
N VAL A 90 0.58 12.75 0.99
CA VAL A 90 0.66 12.67 -0.47
C VAL A 90 1.41 11.43 -0.92
N ARG A 91 1.09 10.93 -2.12
CA ARG A 91 1.89 9.92 -2.82
C ARG A 91 2.89 10.65 -3.69
N ILE A 92 4.11 10.13 -3.75
CA ILE A 92 5.16 10.63 -4.63
C ILE A 92 5.51 9.50 -5.58
N ILE A 93 5.43 9.77 -6.89
CA ILE A 93 5.84 8.83 -7.94
C ILE A 93 7.10 9.40 -8.57
N THR A 94 8.18 8.65 -8.49
CA THR A 94 9.49 9.06 -9.03
C THR A 94 9.85 8.17 -10.19
N THR A 95 10.13 8.78 -11.33
CA THR A 95 10.48 8.10 -12.57
C THR A 95 11.87 8.50 -13.03
N LEU A 96 12.69 7.52 -13.40
CA LEU A 96 14.02 7.69 -13.97
C LEU A 96 14.23 6.70 -15.12
N GLY A 97 15.02 7.09 -16.12
CA GLY A 97 15.39 6.23 -17.24
C GLY A 97 16.65 5.45 -16.94
N GLY A 98 16.65 4.14 -17.19
CA GLY A 98 17.82 3.27 -17.06
C GLY A 98 18.44 2.94 -18.43
N HIS A 99 19.77 2.91 -18.48
CA HIS A 99 20.56 2.55 -19.65
C HIS A 99 21.69 1.59 -19.26
N LEU A 100 21.81 0.45 -19.94
CA LEU A 100 22.86 -0.54 -19.65
C LEU A 100 23.90 -0.55 -20.76
N THR A 101 25.15 -0.19 -20.46
CA THR A 101 26.27 -0.31 -21.41
C THR A 101 26.99 -1.63 -21.23
N VAL A 102 26.87 -2.52 -22.21
CA VAL A 102 27.47 -3.86 -22.20
C VAL A 102 28.76 -3.89 -23.02
N ASN A 103 29.82 -4.46 -22.44
CA ASN A 103 31.15 -4.54 -23.05
C ASN A 103 31.42 -5.93 -23.65
N PHE A 104 31.09 -6.11 -24.93
CA PHE A 104 31.32 -7.37 -25.66
C PHE A 104 32.80 -7.64 -25.97
N SER A 105 33.64 -6.62 -26.00
CA SER A 105 35.11 -6.76 -26.05
C SER A 105 35.80 -5.49 -25.55
N ARG A 106 37.14 -5.51 -25.42
CA ARG A 106 37.93 -4.33 -25.00
C ARG A 106 37.74 -3.08 -25.87
N THR A 107 37.19 -3.22 -27.07
CA THR A 107 36.99 -2.13 -28.04
C THR A 107 35.57 -2.10 -28.62
N SER A 108 34.63 -2.84 -28.02
CA SER A 108 33.25 -2.94 -28.49
C SER A 108 32.29 -2.94 -27.30
N SER A 109 31.67 -1.79 -27.06
CA SER A 109 30.59 -1.63 -26.10
C SER A 109 29.32 -1.16 -26.82
N VAL A 110 28.17 -1.44 -26.21
CA VAL A 110 26.85 -1.06 -26.73
C VAL A 110 25.95 -0.69 -25.57
N THR A 111 25.30 0.46 -25.67
CA THR A 111 24.28 0.92 -24.72
C THR A 111 22.90 0.42 -25.14
N PHE A 112 22.14 -0.08 -24.17
CA PHE A 112 20.78 -0.58 -24.32
C PHE A 112 19.82 0.24 -23.43
N PRO A 113 18.56 0.48 -23.87
CA PRO A 113 17.93 -0.03 -25.08
C PRO A 113 18.47 0.66 -26.35
N GLN A 114 18.45 -0.05 -27.48
CA GLN A 114 18.94 0.53 -28.74
C GLN A 114 17.83 1.38 -29.41
N GLY A 115 18.09 2.67 -29.58
CA GLY A 115 17.18 3.61 -30.24
C GLY A 115 17.42 5.05 -29.77
N THR A 116 16.88 6.03 -30.49
CA THR A 116 16.95 7.43 -30.07
C THR A 116 15.86 7.76 -29.05
N GLY A 117 16.24 8.20 -27.85
CA GLY A 117 15.30 8.66 -26.82
C GLY A 117 14.59 7.56 -26.04
N ASN A 118 15.08 6.32 -26.12
CA ASN A 118 14.57 5.20 -25.34
C ASN A 118 15.43 5.00 -24.08
N SER A 119 14.78 4.71 -22.96
CA SER A 119 15.37 4.20 -21.73
C SER A 119 14.48 3.08 -21.19
N TYR A 120 15.01 2.23 -20.31
CA TYR A 120 14.14 1.38 -19.49
C TYR A 120 13.46 2.28 -18.46
N GLY A 121 12.13 2.24 -18.35
CA GLY A 121 11.41 3.07 -17.39
C GLY A 121 11.47 2.46 -16.00
N LEU A 122 12.18 3.09 -15.07
CA LEU A 122 12.14 2.76 -13.64
C LEU A 122 11.14 3.69 -12.95
N GLN A 123 10.30 3.12 -12.09
CA GLN A 123 9.34 3.88 -11.29
C GLN A 123 9.40 3.40 -9.83
N LEU A 124 9.60 4.36 -8.93
CA LEU A 124 9.47 4.21 -7.49
C LEU A 124 8.21 4.93 -7.02
N SER A 125 7.60 4.45 -5.94
CA SER A 125 6.57 5.15 -5.21
C SER A 125 6.99 5.33 -3.76
N GLY A 126 6.54 6.41 -3.14
CA GLY A 126 6.68 6.65 -1.72
C GLY A 126 5.60 7.60 -1.21
N SER A 127 5.73 7.96 0.08
CA SER A 127 4.83 8.92 0.74
C SER A 127 5.57 10.19 1.14
N GLY A 128 4.84 11.29 1.24
CA GLY A 128 5.30 12.53 1.86
C GLY A 128 4.17 13.20 2.63
N THR A 129 4.48 14.31 3.32
CA THR A 129 3.45 15.16 3.91
C THR A 129 3.77 16.64 3.76
N PHE A 130 2.76 17.45 3.44
CA PHE A 130 2.90 18.91 3.43
C PHE A 130 3.25 19.42 4.83
N ILE A 131 4.30 20.23 4.91
CA ILE A 131 4.73 20.94 6.12
C ILE A 131 4.42 22.44 6.05
N THR A 132 4.03 22.95 4.88
CA THR A 132 3.45 24.29 4.71
C THR A 132 2.21 24.26 3.80
N ALA A 133 1.38 25.29 3.88
CA ALA A 133 0.23 25.47 2.98
C ALA A 133 0.63 25.94 1.58
N HIS A 134 1.93 26.14 1.31
CA HIS A 134 2.48 26.75 0.10
C HIS A 134 3.27 25.76 -0.78
N GLY A 135 3.09 24.45 -0.57
CA GLY A 135 3.64 23.43 -1.47
C GLY A 135 4.85 22.66 -0.95
N ASP A 136 5.35 22.96 0.25
CA ASP A 136 6.54 22.29 0.79
C ASP A 136 6.17 20.96 1.44
N ILE A 137 6.80 19.88 0.98
CA ILE A 137 6.52 18.49 1.37
C ILE A 137 7.78 17.87 1.98
N LEU A 138 7.63 17.29 3.17
CA LEU A 138 8.65 16.45 3.80
C LEU A 138 8.49 15.00 3.32
N THR A 139 9.58 14.40 2.86
CA THR A 139 9.68 12.99 2.45
C THR A 139 11.08 12.42 2.72
N ALA A 140 11.33 11.17 2.36
CA ALA A 140 12.66 10.57 2.41
C ALA A 140 13.46 10.88 1.13
N ASP A 141 14.78 10.96 1.24
CA ASP A 141 15.65 11.28 0.09
C ASP A 141 15.56 10.19 -0.99
N HIS A 142 15.60 8.91 -0.59
CA HIS A 142 15.49 7.80 -1.55
C HIS A 142 14.18 7.78 -2.36
N VAL A 143 13.11 8.45 -1.89
CA VAL A 143 11.84 8.52 -2.62
C VAL A 143 11.99 9.39 -3.88
N ILE A 144 12.76 10.48 -3.82
CA ILE A 144 12.96 11.42 -4.94
C ILE A 144 14.29 11.22 -5.66
N ASN A 145 15.29 10.68 -4.96
CA ASN A 145 16.64 10.37 -5.43
C ASN A 145 16.93 8.86 -5.20
N PRO A 146 16.34 7.93 -5.97
CA PRO A 146 16.48 6.50 -5.71
C PRO A 146 17.95 6.05 -5.71
N PRO A 147 18.41 5.31 -4.68
CA PRO A 147 19.80 4.90 -4.60
C PRO A 147 20.16 3.96 -5.76
N HIS A 148 21.27 4.25 -6.45
CA HIS A 148 21.81 3.41 -7.53
C HIS A 148 22.51 2.16 -6.96
N ASP A 149 21.76 1.33 -6.25
CA ASP A 149 22.25 0.18 -5.51
C ASP A 149 22.22 -1.13 -6.34
N GLN A 150 22.44 -2.24 -5.66
CA GLN A 150 22.44 -3.56 -6.28
C GLN A 150 21.05 -4.00 -6.76
N ALA A 151 19.97 -3.59 -6.09
CA ALA A 151 18.60 -3.94 -6.48
C ALA A 151 18.17 -3.17 -7.73
N LEU A 152 18.47 -1.87 -7.79
CA LEU A 152 18.25 -1.04 -8.98
C LEU A 152 19.04 -1.55 -10.19
N SER A 153 20.30 -1.95 -9.96
CA SER A 153 21.16 -2.52 -10.99
C SER A 153 20.65 -3.88 -11.49
N GLN A 154 20.15 -4.74 -10.60
CA GLN A 154 19.54 -6.03 -10.98
C GLN A 154 18.27 -5.84 -11.81
N TYR A 155 17.40 -4.89 -11.46
CA TYR A 155 16.23 -4.56 -12.28
C TYR A 155 16.62 -4.12 -13.69
N LEU A 156 17.71 -3.36 -13.83
CA LEU A 156 18.22 -2.90 -15.12
C LEU A 156 18.85 -4.05 -15.94
N ASP A 157 19.58 -4.97 -15.30
CA ASP A 157 20.08 -6.19 -15.94
C ASP A 157 18.90 -7.07 -16.43
N ASP A 158 17.89 -7.32 -15.59
CA ASP A 158 16.65 -8.04 -15.93
C ASP A 158 15.96 -7.42 -17.15
N SER A 159 15.81 -6.09 -17.14
CA SER A 159 15.16 -5.33 -18.22
C SER A 159 15.94 -5.40 -19.53
N ALA A 160 17.27 -5.37 -19.46
CA ALA A 160 18.14 -5.34 -20.62
C ALA A 160 18.45 -6.72 -21.22
N ALA A 161 18.36 -7.81 -20.45
CA ALA A 161 18.75 -9.15 -20.87
C ALA A 161 18.13 -9.58 -22.22
N LYS A 162 16.88 -9.20 -22.48
CA LYS A 162 16.17 -9.49 -23.73
C LYS A 162 16.80 -8.79 -24.94
N ASP A 163 17.05 -7.49 -24.84
CA ASP A 163 17.59 -6.68 -25.94
C ASP A 163 19.06 -7.03 -26.20
N VAL A 164 19.82 -7.30 -25.13
CA VAL A 164 21.20 -7.80 -25.20
C VAL A 164 21.25 -9.18 -25.88
N ALA A 165 20.38 -10.11 -25.51
CA ALA A 165 20.27 -11.42 -26.18
C ALA A 165 19.88 -11.28 -27.66
N THR A 166 18.93 -10.39 -27.99
CA THR A 166 18.57 -10.08 -29.37
C THR A 166 19.78 -9.54 -30.15
N TYR A 167 20.54 -8.60 -29.58
CA TYR A 167 21.73 -8.04 -30.21
C TYR A 167 22.83 -9.09 -30.43
N ILE A 168 23.13 -9.93 -29.43
CA ILE A 168 24.10 -11.02 -29.57
C ILE A 168 23.68 -11.95 -30.72
N ASN A 169 22.43 -12.39 -30.74
CA ASN A 169 21.90 -13.32 -31.74
C ASN A 169 21.88 -12.72 -33.16
N LEU A 170 21.70 -11.40 -33.31
CA LEU A 170 21.78 -10.70 -34.60
C LEU A 170 23.22 -10.55 -35.12
N ASN A 171 24.21 -10.49 -34.23
CA ASN A 171 25.62 -10.28 -34.58
C ASN A 171 26.48 -11.55 -34.50
N ALA A 172 25.91 -12.67 -34.05
CA ALA A 172 26.59 -13.95 -33.94
C ALA A 172 26.97 -14.54 -35.32
N LYS A 173 28.16 -15.14 -35.40
CA LYS A 173 28.53 -15.97 -36.55
C LYS A 173 27.82 -17.32 -36.44
N SER A 174 27.32 -17.83 -37.57
CA SER A 174 26.39 -18.96 -37.67
C SER A 174 26.69 -20.13 -36.72
N GLY A 175 25.77 -20.40 -35.79
CA GLY A 175 25.78 -21.60 -34.94
C GLY A 175 25.72 -21.33 -33.43
N SER A 176 26.09 -20.14 -32.95
CA SER A 176 25.99 -19.77 -31.54
C SER A 176 24.81 -18.84 -31.31
N GLN A 177 23.76 -19.34 -30.65
CA GLN A 177 22.65 -18.53 -30.13
C GLN A 177 22.66 -18.55 -28.60
N VAL A 178 22.27 -17.44 -27.98
CA VAL A 178 22.09 -17.29 -26.53
C VAL A 178 20.60 -17.11 -26.21
N SER A 179 20.15 -17.63 -25.05
CA SER A 179 18.81 -17.35 -24.53
C SER A 179 18.79 -16.06 -23.70
N VAL A 180 17.59 -15.53 -23.44
CA VAL A 180 17.43 -14.39 -22.52
C VAL A 180 17.91 -14.77 -21.12
N ASP A 181 17.49 -15.93 -20.60
CA ASP A 181 17.91 -16.44 -19.29
C ASP A 181 19.43 -16.59 -19.17
N GLN A 182 20.13 -16.99 -20.24
CA GLN A 182 21.59 -17.08 -20.23
C GLN A 182 22.21 -15.68 -20.07
N VAL A 183 21.74 -14.71 -20.83
CA VAL A 183 22.25 -13.32 -20.79
C VAL A 183 21.94 -12.66 -19.46
N ASP A 184 20.75 -12.89 -18.89
CA ASP A 184 20.38 -12.45 -17.55
C ASP A 184 21.38 -12.93 -16.50
N GLN A 185 21.67 -14.24 -16.50
CA GLN A 185 22.63 -14.82 -15.55
C GLN A 185 24.07 -14.35 -15.81
N GLU A 186 24.47 -14.13 -17.06
CA GLU A 186 25.79 -13.59 -17.41
C GLU A 186 25.96 -12.11 -17.02
N LEU A 187 24.91 -11.30 -17.06
CA LEU A 187 24.90 -9.92 -16.57
C LEU A 187 24.99 -9.91 -15.03
N LYS A 188 24.04 -10.54 -14.35
CA LYS A 188 23.97 -10.61 -12.87
C LYS A 188 25.21 -11.26 -12.24
N GLY A 189 25.81 -12.25 -12.92
CA GLY A 189 27.03 -12.92 -12.50
C GLY A 189 28.32 -12.19 -12.90
N GLY A 190 28.23 -11.10 -13.66
CA GLY A 190 29.37 -10.29 -14.11
C GLY A 190 30.27 -10.94 -15.18
N GLN A 191 29.85 -12.05 -15.80
CA GLN A 191 30.55 -12.65 -16.94
C GLN A 191 30.47 -11.73 -18.17
N LEU A 192 29.31 -11.09 -18.36
CA LEU A 192 29.08 -10.08 -19.39
C LEU A 192 29.21 -8.69 -18.75
N ALA A 193 30.43 -8.15 -18.79
CA ALA A 193 30.76 -6.90 -18.09
C ALA A 193 29.89 -5.72 -18.56
N SER A 194 29.01 -5.24 -17.69
CA SER A 194 28.09 -4.13 -17.94
C SER A 194 28.45 -2.89 -17.11
N THR A 195 27.82 -1.77 -17.41
CA THR A 195 27.88 -0.53 -16.62
C THR A 195 26.51 0.16 -16.71
N PRO A 196 25.78 0.28 -15.59
CA PRO A 196 24.51 0.99 -15.56
C PRO A 196 24.73 2.51 -15.63
N ASN A 197 23.80 3.21 -16.24
CA ASN A 197 23.68 4.66 -16.23
C ASN A 197 22.21 5.04 -16.10
N TYR A 198 21.92 6.14 -15.41
CA TYR A 198 20.55 6.57 -15.13
C TYR A 198 20.36 8.03 -15.54
N ASP A 199 19.22 8.31 -16.18
CA ASP A 199 18.75 9.66 -16.43
C ASP A 199 18.36 10.34 -15.10
N PRO A 200 18.39 11.69 -15.02
CA PRO A 200 17.93 12.41 -13.82
C PRO A 200 16.51 11.99 -13.40
N ALA A 201 16.32 11.78 -12.09
CA ALA A 201 15.02 11.45 -11.55
C ALA A 201 14.03 12.62 -11.71
N THR A 202 12.76 12.29 -11.93
CA THR A 202 11.64 13.24 -12.00
C THR A 202 10.53 12.75 -11.10
N SER A 203 9.95 13.64 -10.31
CA SER A 203 8.96 13.27 -9.28
C SER A 203 7.64 14.00 -9.49
N GLU A 204 6.53 13.28 -9.27
CA GLU A 204 5.18 13.83 -9.31
C GLU A 204 4.43 13.47 -8.04
N VAL A 205 3.78 14.48 -7.45
CA VAL A 205 3.05 14.39 -6.20
C VAL A 205 1.56 14.27 -6.49
N TYR A 206 0.89 13.34 -5.83
CA TYR A 206 -0.55 13.11 -5.92
C TYR A 206 -1.21 13.32 -4.56
N LEU A 207 -2.25 14.15 -4.52
CA LEU A 207 -3.01 14.43 -3.31
C LEU A 207 -3.79 13.19 -2.87
N ASN A 208 -3.93 13.02 -1.55
CA ASN A 208 -4.84 12.02 -1.04
C ASN A 208 -6.30 12.45 -1.29
N THR A 209 -7.15 11.49 -1.67
CA THR A 209 -8.56 11.72 -1.99
C THR A 209 -9.50 10.73 -1.32
N THR A 210 -9.03 9.86 -0.42
CA THR A 210 -9.87 8.94 0.37
C THR A 210 -10.97 9.66 1.15
N TYR A 211 -10.69 10.89 1.60
CA TYR A 211 -11.61 11.75 2.33
C TYR A 211 -12.60 12.53 1.43
N THR A 212 -12.33 12.68 0.13
CA THR A 212 -13.22 13.36 -0.83
C THR A 212 -14.11 12.38 -1.61
N GLY A 213 -13.73 11.11 -1.69
CA GLY A 213 -14.49 10.04 -2.33
C GLY A 213 -13.78 9.41 -3.53
N PRO A 214 -14.36 8.37 -4.16
CA PRO A 214 -13.73 7.69 -5.27
C PRO A 214 -13.60 8.60 -6.49
N LEU A 215 -12.39 8.66 -7.03
CA LEU A 215 -12.10 9.38 -8.28
C LEU A 215 -12.65 8.62 -9.49
N THR A 216 -13.04 9.35 -10.53
CA THR A 216 -13.55 8.80 -11.80
C THR A 216 -12.51 8.87 -12.92
N ALA A 217 -11.24 8.61 -12.59
CA ALA A 217 -10.14 8.48 -13.55
C ALA A 217 -9.88 7.00 -13.87
N ALA A 218 -9.37 6.71 -15.07
CA ALA A 218 -9.04 5.34 -15.50
C ALA A 218 -7.60 4.94 -15.15
N ASP A 219 -6.73 5.94 -14.98
CA ASP A 219 -5.28 5.84 -14.76
C ASP A 219 -4.79 7.14 -14.10
N PHE A 220 -3.52 7.18 -13.69
CA PHE A 220 -2.93 8.39 -13.08
C PHE A 220 -2.87 9.58 -14.06
N SER A 221 -2.65 9.32 -15.35
CA SER A 221 -2.59 10.35 -16.40
C SER A 221 -3.93 11.03 -16.73
N SER A 222 -5.06 10.46 -16.30
CA SER A 222 -6.41 11.00 -16.47
C SER A 222 -6.96 11.65 -15.19
N LEU A 223 -6.13 11.82 -14.16
CA LEU A 223 -6.48 12.57 -12.97
C LEU A 223 -6.62 14.08 -13.28
N PRO A 224 -7.52 14.81 -12.58
CA PRO A 224 -7.59 16.26 -12.71
C PRO A 224 -6.32 16.93 -12.22
N PHE A 225 -5.79 17.90 -12.97
CA PHE A 225 -4.55 18.64 -12.65
C PHE A 225 -4.56 19.37 -11.29
N GLN A 226 -5.71 19.48 -10.63
CA GLN A 226 -5.84 20.05 -9.29
C GLN A 226 -5.46 19.07 -8.16
N ILE A 227 -5.29 17.78 -8.46
CA ILE A 227 -4.97 16.74 -7.47
C ILE A 227 -3.60 16.08 -7.67
N HIS A 228 -2.78 16.61 -8.58
CA HIS A 228 -1.38 16.23 -8.74
C HIS A 228 -0.53 17.38 -9.28
N ALA A 229 0.77 17.36 -9.01
CA ALA A 229 1.73 18.32 -9.55
C ALA A 229 3.14 17.72 -9.63
N ALA A 230 3.88 18.09 -10.66
CA ALA A 230 5.31 17.82 -10.73
C ALA A 230 6.06 18.55 -9.61
N VAL A 231 7.10 17.93 -9.07
CA VAL A 231 8.07 18.58 -8.19
C VAL A 231 8.82 19.65 -8.97
N ASP A 232 8.84 20.86 -8.44
CA ASP A 232 9.47 22.03 -9.05
C ASP A 232 10.96 22.06 -8.74
N HIS A 233 11.30 21.95 -7.45
CA HIS A 233 12.67 21.89 -6.96
C HIS A 233 12.75 21.24 -5.57
N ILE A 234 13.98 21.02 -5.11
CA ILE A 234 14.31 20.51 -3.78
C ILE A 234 14.76 21.71 -2.95
N GLU A 235 14.06 22.01 -1.86
CA GLU A 235 14.39 23.09 -0.92
C GLU A 235 15.58 22.68 -0.04
N LYS A 236 15.61 21.43 0.39
CA LYS A 236 16.72 20.87 1.18
C LYS A 236 16.69 19.36 1.23
N GLU A 237 17.85 18.72 1.17
CA GLU A 237 18.01 17.27 1.34
C GLU A 237 19.19 16.92 2.26
N SER A 238 19.20 15.67 2.71
CA SER A 238 20.36 14.96 3.28
C SER A 238 20.27 13.52 2.83
N SER A 239 21.38 13.03 2.26
CA SER A 239 21.36 11.83 1.42
C SER A 239 20.87 10.58 2.17
N PHE A 240 20.42 9.58 1.42
CA PHE A 240 20.07 8.24 1.90
C PHE A 240 21.10 7.63 2.88
N ASN A 241 22.39 7.91 2.70
CA ASN A 241 23.47 7.39 3.57
C ASN A 241 23.73 8.24 4.84
N GLU A 242 22.96 9.32 5.06
CA GLU A 242 23.12 10.24 6.19
C GLU A 242 21.88 10.29 7.08
N ARG A 243 20.81 10.94 6.60
CA ARG A 243 19.54 11.12 7.30
C ARG A 243 18.34 10.67 6.48
N ASP A 244 18.51 10.54 5.16
CA ASP A 244 17.46 10.10 4.25
C ASP A 244 16.19 10.97 4.34
N VAL A 245 16.36 12.29 4.21
CA VAL A 245 15.25 13.27 4.32
C VAL A 245 15.40 14.34 3.26
N ALA A 246 14.29 14.63 2.55
CA ALA A 246 14.16 15.72 1.61
C ALA A 246 12.93 16.60 1.94
N ILE A 247 13.06 17.89 1.68
CA ILE A 247 11.98 18.86 1.55
C ILE A 247 11.92 19.24 0.07
N ILE A 248 10.79 18.93 -0.56
CA ILE A 248 10.51 19.23 -1.97
C ILE A 248 9.40 20.26 -2.08
N HIS A 249 9.42 21.06 -3.15
CA HIS A 249 8.41 22.06 -3.43
C HIS A 249 7.56 21.64 -4.64
N VAL A 250 6.24 21.80 -4.54
CA VAL A 250 5.30 21.73 -5.66
C VAL A 250 4.54 23.04 -5.80
N ASN A 251 4.18 23.41 -7.04
CA ASN A 251 3.43 24.63 -7.34
C ASN A 251 1.94 24.53 -6.93
N MET A 252 1.66 24.33 -5.64
CA MET A 252 0.32 24.26 -5.02
C MET A 252 0.20 25.23 -3.84
N ASN A 253 -1.00 25.74 -3.58
CA ASN A 253 -1.31 26.64 -2.47
C ASN A 253 -2.62 26.24 -1.78
N ASP A 254 -2.86 26.76 -0.58
CA ASP A 254 -3.99 26.43 0.29
C ASP A 254 -4.06 24.93 0.66
N MET A 255 -2.89 24.27 0.75
CA MET A 255 -2.78 22.86 1.12
C MET A 255 -2.94 22.64 2.63
N ALA A 256 -3.52 21.50 3.01
CA ALA A 256 -3.49 21.03 4.39
C ALA A 256 -2.04 20.66 4.76
N SER A 257 -1.57 21.04 5.96
CA SER A 257 -0.18 20.85 6.37
C SER A 257 -0.06 20.38 7.82
N VAL A 258 0.95 19.55 8.11
CA VAL A 258 1.26 19.05 9.47
C VAL A 258 2.29 19.96 10.15
N GLN A 259 2.00 20.37 11.38
CA GLN A 259 2.96 21.08 12.23
C GLN A 259 4.01 20.11 12.77
N LEU A 260 5.29 20.35 12.45
CA LEU A 260 6.40 19.57 13.01
C LEU A 260 6.57 19.86 14.51
N GLY A 261 6.68 18.80 15.31
CA GLY A 261 6.96 18.85 16.75
C GLY A 261 8.44 18.69 17.09
N ASP A 262 8.80 18.89 18.36
CA ASP A 262 10.15 18.67 18.88
C ASP A 262 10.38 17.20 19.26
N SER A 263 11.21 16.50 18.48
CA SER A 263 11.57 15.10 18.72
C SER A 263 12.36 14.89 20.02
N GLY A 264 13.00 15.94 20.56
CA GLY A 264 13.68 15.90 21.86
C GLY A 264 12.73 15.84 23.06
N SER A 265 11.44 16.12 22.85
CA SER A 265 10.40 16.02 23.89
C SER A 265 9.75 14.62 23.98
N VAL A 266 9.90 13.80 22.93
CA VAL A 266 9.26 12.48 22.81
C VAL A 266 9.86 11.49 23.81
N GLN A 267 8.99 10.82 24.57
CA GLN A 267 9.36 9.80 25.56
C GLN A 267 9.21 8.38 25.00
N GLN A 268 9.94 7.42 25.57
CA GLN A 268 9.92 6.01 25.13
C GLN A 268 8.52 5.35 25.21
N GLN A 269 7.61 5.89 26.01
CA GLN A 269 6.24 5.39 26.20
C GLN A 269 5.19 6.17 25.39
N ASP A 270 5.59 7.17 24.61
CA ASP A 270 4.66 7.94 23.79
C ASP A 270 4.13 7.08 22.64
N GLN A 271 2.82 7.16 22.41
CA GLN A 271 2.18 6.44 21.31
C GLN A 271 2.38 7.21 20.00
N LEU A 272 3.29 6.72 19.16
CA LEU A 272 3.50 7.26 17.81
C LEU A 272 2.60 6.55 16.80
N THR A 273 2.09 7.31 15.82
CA THR A 273 1.29 6.79 14.70
C THR A 273 2.04 7.05 13.40
N ILE A 274 2.31 6.00 12.63
CA ILE A 274 2.89 6.12 11.28
C ILE A 274 1.72 6.32 10.31
N ILE A 275 1.82 7.37 9.49
CA ILE A 275 0.82 7.71 8.47
C ILE A 275 1.54 7.74 7.13
N GLY A 276 1.09 6.91 6.19
CA GLY A 276 1.53 6.89 4.80
C GLY A 276 0.34 7.05 3.87
N PHE A 277 0.59 7.21 2.58
CA PHE A 277 -0.48 7.36 1.60
C PHE A 277 -1.37 6.10 1.55
N PRO A 278 -2.70 6.24 1.51
CA PRO A 278 -3.60 5.09 1.52
C PRO A 278 -3.53 4.31 0.21
N GLY A 279 -3.10 3.06 0.34
CA GLY A 279 -2.94 2.07 -0.71
C GLY A 279 -2.33 0.81 -0.10
N ASN A 280 -1.99 -0.19 -0.91
CA ASN A 280 -0.99 -1.16 -0.44
C ASN A 280 0.31 -0.36 -0.23
N GLY A 281 0.96 -0.54 0.93
CA GLY A 281 2.30 0.01 1.13
C GLY A 281 3.22 -0.51 0.03
N ASP A 282 4.03 0.40 -0.50
CA ASP A 282 4.97 0.12 -1.60
C ASP A 282 6.03 -0.94 -1.20
#